data_AF-A0A5K1AQY0-F1
#
_entry.id   AF-A0A5K1AQY0-F1
#
_cell.length_a   1.000
_cell.length_b   1.000
_cell.length_c   1.000
_cell.angle_alpha   90.00
_cell.angle_beta   90.00
_cell.angle_gamma   90.00
#
_symmetry.space_group_name_H-M   'P 1'
#
loop_
_entity.id
_entity.type
_entity.pdbx_description
1 polymer ?
#
loop_
_entity_poly.entity_id
_entity_poly.type
_entity_poly.pdbx_seq_one_letter_code
_entity_poly.pdbx_strand_id
1 'polypeptide(L)' 'TKAVNAKYIMKTDDDAFVRVDEILASLNEKNIKQGLLYGLINYDSEPHRDPESKWYISPE' A
#
# COMPACT_ATOMS: atom_id res chain seq x y z
N THR A 1 -2.61 -7.09 -22.59
CA THR A 1 -2.49 -7.98 -21.41
C THR A 1 -3.87 -8.42 -20.98
N LYS A 2 -4.04 -9.67 -20.55
CA LYS A 2 -5.35 -10.21 -20.13
C LYS A 2 -5.57 -9.84 -18.67
N ALA A 3 -6.59 -9.03 -18.37
CA ALA A 3 -6.93 -8.68 -17.00
C ALA A 3 -7.44 -9.95 -16.27
N VAL A 4 -6.83 -10.27 -15.13
CA VAL A 4 -7.26 -11.38 -14.29
C VAL A 4 -8.34 -10.87 -13.35
N ASN A 5 -9.44 -11.61 -13.21
CA ASN A 5 -10.45 -11.27 -12.21
C ASN A 5 -9.93 -11.67 -10.83
N ALA A 6 -9.57 -10.70 -10.00
CA ALA A 6 -9.02 -10.91 -8.66
C ALA A 6 -9.91 -10.24 -7.61
N LYS A 7 -10.09 -10.91 -6.46
CA LYS A 7 -10.86 -10.37 -5.33
C LYS A 7 -10.11 -9.27 -4.57
N TYR A 8 -8.79 -9.41 -4.49
CA TYR A 8 -7.89 -8.47 -3.83
C TYR A 8 -6.63 -8.28 -4.69
N ILE A 9 -5.98 -7.13 -4.54
CA ILE A 9 -4.69 -6.82 -5.15
C ILE A 9 -3.79 -6.28 -4.04
N MET A 10 -2.57 -6.81 -3.96
CA MET A 10 -1.52 -6.27 -3.12
C MET A 10 -0.42 -5.69 -4.03
N LYS A 11 0.05 -4.50 -3.69
CA LYS A 11 1.23 -3.89 -4.31
C LYS A 11 2.30 -3.74 -3.22
N THR A 12 3.52 -4.12 -3.55
CA THR A 12 4.68 -4.00 -2.67
C THR A 12 5.93 -3.83 -3.54
N ASP A 13 7.01 -3.33 -2.94
CA ASP A 13 8.29 -3.19 -3.61
C ASP A 13 8.99 -4.56 -3.69
N ASP A 14 9.97 -4.71 -4.59
CA ASP A 14 10.68 -5.96 -4.79
C ASP A 14 11.74 -6.25 -3.71
N ASP A 15 12.03 -5.27 -2.85
CA ASP A 15 12.91 -5.35 -1.69
C ASP A 15 12.16 -5.63 -0.37
N ALA A 16 10.86 -5.91 -0.44
CA ALA A 16 10.04 -6.23 0.73
C ALA A 16 9.88 -7.75 0.95
N PHE A 17 9.85 -8.16 2.22
CA PHE A 17 9.43 -9.51 2.62
C PHE A 17 7.94 -9.53 2.95
N VAL A 18 7.20 -10.52 2.42
CA VAL A 18 5.75 -10.64 2.60
C VAL A 18 5.36 -11.96 3.26
N ARG A 19 4.65 -11.87 4.39
CA ARG A 19 3.95 -13.00 5.04
C ARG A 19 2.55 -13.18 4.44
N VAL A 20 2.48 -13.87 3.31
CA VAL A 20 1.22 -14.07 2.56
C VAL A 20 0.17 -14.80 3.40
N ASP A 21 0.60 -15.74 4.24
CA ASP A 21 -0.24 -16.49 5.16
C ASP A 21 -0.99 -15.59 6.15
N GLU A 22 -0.27 -14.66 6.79
CA GLU A 22 -0.85 -13.71 7.74
C GLU A 22 -1.81 -12.73 7.05
N ILE A 23 -1.46 -12.28 5.84
CA ILE A 23 -2.34 -11.39 5.06
C ILE A 23 -3.65 -12.11 4.73
N LEU A 24 -3.59 -13.36 4.25
CA LEU A 24 -4.78 -14.14 3.93
C LEU A 24 -5.64 -14.40 5.18
N ALA A 25 -5.03 -14.73 6.32
CA ALA A 25 -5.74 -14.90 7.59
C ALA A 25 -6.48 -13.61 7.98
N SER A 26 -5.79 -12.46 7.95
CA SER A 26 -6.34 -11.14 8.26
C SER A 26 -7.48 -10.73 7.30
N LEU A 27 -7.36 -11.01 6.00
CA LEU A 27 -8.39 -10.73 5.01
C LEU A 27 -9.64 -11.59 5.22
N ASN A 28 -9.45 -12.87 5.54
CA ASN A 28 -10.55 -13.79 5.84
C ASN A 28 -11.31 -13.39 7.10
N GLU A 29 -10.60 -12.96 8.15
CA GLU A 29 -11.19 -12.47 9.39
C GLU A 29 -12.02 -11.20 9.16
N LYS A 30 -11.49 -10.23 8.41
CA LYS A 30 -12.19 -8.96 8.13
C LYS A 30 -13.45 -9.13 7.28
N ASN A 31 -13.45 -10.12 6.38
CA ASN A 31 -14.57 -10.44 5.50
C ASN A 31 -15.16 -9.24 4.72
N ILE A 32 -14.31 -8.25 4.39
CA ILE A 32 -14.68 -7.07 3.61
C ILE A 32 -14.78 -7.46 2.13
N LYS A 33 -15.93 -7.16 1.51
CA LYS A 33 -16.20 -7.50 0.11
C LYS A 33 -16.00 -6.33 -0.87
N GLN A 34 -16.02 -5.09 -0.37
CA GLN A 34 -15.90 -3.87 -1.17
C GLN A 34 -15.19 -2.77 -0.39
N GLY A 35 -14.40 -1.93 -1.06
CA GLY A 35 -13.81 -0.72 -0.46
C GLY A 35 -12.65 -0.96 0.52
N LEU A 36 -11.95 -2.10 0.44
CA LEU A 36 -10.80 -2.37 1.32
C LEU A 36 -9.55 -1.59 0.86
N LEU A 37 -9.10 -0.65 1.68
CA LEU A 37 -7.74 -0.13 1.68
C LEU A 37 -7.06 -0.61 2.96
N TYR A 38 -5.95 -1.32 2.83
CA TYR A 38 -5.31 -2.00 3.96
C TYR A 38 -3.79 -1.94 3.86
N GLY A 39 -3.13 -1.69 4.99
CA GLY A 39 -1.69 -1.52 5.09
C GLY A 39 -1.33 -0.42 6.10
N LEU A 40 -0.11 0.09 6.00
CA LEU A 40 0.32 1.29 6.72
C LEU A 40 -0.17 2.52 5.94
N ILE A 41 -1.08 3.28 6.55
CA ILE A 41 -1.68 4.47 5.92
C ILE A 41 -1.18 5.69 6.68
N ASN A 42 -0.45 6.56 5.99
CA ASN A 42 -0.05 7.86 6.52
C ASN A 42 -1.18 8.87 6.31
N TYR A 43 -1.37 9.74 7.31
CA TYR A 43 -2.33 10.84 7.27
C TYR A 43 -1.60 12.16 7.59
N ASP A 44 -2.21 13.30 7.24
CA ASP A 44 -1.66 14.65 7.45
C ASP A 44 -0.23 14.86 6.95
N SER A 45 0.17 14.15 5.89
CA SER A 45 1.49 14.30 5.28
C SER A 45 1.56 15.59 4.45
N GLU A 46 2.68 16.28 4.53
CA GLU A 46 2.98 17.48 3.76
C GLU A 46 4.18 17.26 2.81
N PRO A 47 4.31 18.06 1.74
CA PRO A 47 5.47 17.97 0.87
C PRO A 47 6.77 18.26 1.64
N HIS A 48 7.78 17.40 1.52
CA HIS A 48 9.08 17.66 2.11
C HIS A 48 9.76 18.84 1.38
N ARG A 49 10.02 19.94 2.08
CA ARG A 49 10.63 21.17 1.52
C ARG A 49 12.13 21.31 1.77
N ASP A 50 12.73 20.38 2.50
CA ASP A 50 14.18 20.32 2.71
C ASP A 50 14.87 19.72 1.47
N PRO A 51 15.77 20.47 0.78
CA PRO A 51 16.50 19.98 -0.40
C PRO A 51 17.38 18.75 -0.16
N GLU A 52 17.79 18.50 1.10
CA GLU A 52 18.60 17.33 1.45
C GLU A 52 17.75 16.07 1.70
N SER A 53 16.41 16.21 1.72
CA SER A 53 15.50 15.09 1.88
C SER A 53 15.50 14.21 0.62
N LYS A 54 15.59 12.89 0.81
CA LYS A 54 15.32 11.88 -0.24
C LYS A 54 13.99 12.14 -0.96
N TRP A 55 13.01 12.69 -0.25
CA TRP A 55 11.64 12.89 -0.72
C TRP A 55 11.32 14.36 -1.04
N TYR A 56 12.34 15.20 -1.27
CA TYR A 56 12.18 16.62 -1.55
C TYR A 56 11.22 16.89 -2.72
N ILE A 57 10.36 17.90 -2.57
CA ILE A 57 9.44 18.41 -3.58
C ILE A 57 9.61 19.93 -3.68
N SER A 58 9.87 20.44 -4.89
CA SER A 58 9.95 21.89 -5.14
C SER A 58 8.59 22.59 -4.94
N PRO A 59 8.58 23.89 -4.62
CA PRO A 59 7.35 24.67 -4.53
C PRO A 59 6.57 24.80 -5.86
N GLU A 60 7.27 24.76 -7.01
CA GLU A 60 6.71 24.78 -8.38
C GLU A 60 7.29 23.68 -9.28
#